data_AF-A0A7W8BS27-F1
#
_entry.id   AF-A0A7W8BS27-F1
#
_cell.length_a   1.000
_cell.length_b   1.000
_cell.length_c   1.000
_cell.angle_alpha   90.00
_cell.angle_beta   90.00
_cell.angle_gamma   90.00
#
_symmetry.space_group_name_H-M   'P 1'
#
loop_
_entity.id
_entity.type
_entity.pdbx_description
1 polymer ?
#
loop_
_entity_poly.entity_id
_entity_poly.type
_entity_poly.pdbx_seq_one_letter_code
_entity_poly.pdbx_strand_id
1 'polypeptide(L)'
;MAGRAPNPTARPRDAAVARDVRTVRRRLRGPRPETVPVLAGRACALAGLLDVAAGVLPRFRHSRMHAVAEVPPGALGPSAAALALSAGVLLLLLAHGLERGERRAWRAAVVLLPAGAVAQFAYRHSLLGVLITLVALAPLLRHRDRFSALPVPRGRGRALAAFVLMGAGSLLLGLVVVNAHPGPLVGDPSLADRLTHALYGLIGVEGPVDYRGDASRTVAFSLGALGLLTTVTTVCLALRPGHPAARLTEDDATRLRTLLARHGAQDSPGRFALRRDQAVVFSPSGKAAVTYRVVRGVMLAGGDPVGDVEAWPGAIERFMDEARARSWTPAVMGCSEAGREVWARETGLDALPLGDEAVVDVADFSPAGRSMRTARRRVQRIERAGHRIRVRRLRDFGEAEPERIRRAADARRRTGAERGLSPRRPASATRRTATASSPPRTEVKGRHTAAQAGRWWPTDGRTPSRAPTAT
;
A
#
# COMPACT_ATOMS: atom_id res chain seq x y z
N MET A 1 52.97 23.65 34.66
CA MET A 1 52.20 24.91 34.53
C MET A 1 50.72 24.58 34.52
N ALA A 2 49.95 25.35 35.28
CA ALA A 2 48.62 25.02 35.79
C ALA A 2 47.55 24.77 34.71
N GLY A 3 46.71 23.75 34.97
CA GLY A 3 45.48 23.50 34.24
C GLY A 3 44.43 24.58 34.53
N ARG A 4 43.83 25.13 33.46
CA ARG A 4 42.74 26.10 33.53
C ARG A 4 41.42 25.33 33.61
N ALA A 5 40.77 25.34 34.77
CA ALA A 5 39.44 24.78 34.96
C ALA A 5 38.40 25.49 34.07
N PRO A 6 37.40 24.78 33.50
CA PRO A 6 36.29 25.42 32.80
C PRO A 6 35.38 26.15 33.81
N ASN A 7 35.13 27.43 33.56
CA ASN A 7 34.29 28.32 34.36
C ASN A 7 32.81 27.87 34.35
N PRO A 8 32.20 27.47 35.47
CA PRO A 8 30.82 26.97 35.53
C PRO A 8 29.82 28.08 35.88
N THR A 9 29.87 29.21 35.18
CA THR A 9 28.91 30.31 35.40
C THR A 9 28.35 30.89 34.10
N ALA A 10 27.79 30.03 33.25
CA ALA A 10 26.79 30.50 32.28
C ALA A 10 25.53 30.89 33.06
N ARG A 11 25.23 32.19 33.12
CA ARG A 11 24.06 32.72 33.85
C ARG A 11 22.78 32.07 33.28
N PRO A 12 21.79 31.74 34.12
CA PRO A 12 20.56 31.04 33.67
C PRO A 12 19.76 31.79 32.58
N ARG A 13 19.99 33.10 32.41
CA ARG A 13 19.43 33.90 31.30
C ARG A 13 20.00 33.53 29.93
N ASP A 14 21.28 33.19 29.82
CA ASP A 14 21.92 32.90 28.52
C ASP A 14 21.50 31.52 27.99
N ALA A 15 21.27 30.56 28.89
CA ALA A 15 20.71 29.26 28.56
C ALA A 15 19.23 29.34 28.14
N ALA A 16 18.46 30.27 28.73
CA ALA A 16 17.07 30.52 28.35
C ALA A 16 16.97 31.16 26.96
N VAL A 17 17.79 32.17 26.66
CA VAL A 17 17.82 32.83 25.34
C VAL A 17 18.33 31.87 24.25
N ALA A 18 19.34 31.03 24.55
CA ALA A 18 19.83 30.02 23.60
C ALA A 18 18.80 28.91 23.33
N ARG A 19 17.99 28.53 24.33
CA ARG A 19 16.84 27.63 24.13
C ARG A 19 15.79 28.31 23.26
N ASP A 20 15.46 29.58 23.52
CA ASP A 20 14.41 30.30 22.81
C ASP A 20 14.75 30.51 21.32
N VAL A 21 15.99 30.89 21.02
CA VAL A 21 16.50 30.99 19.64
C VAL A 21 16.51 29.63 18.93
N ARG A 22 16.76 28.52 19.65
CA ARG A 22 16.63 27.16 19.10
C ARG A 22 15.18 26.77 18.85
N THR A 23 14.23 27.11 19.73
CA THR A 23 12.79 26.88 19.51
C THR A 23 12.25 27.67 18.32
N VAL A 24 12.67 28.93 18.17
CA VAL A 24 12.28 29.80 17.05
C VAL A 24 12.90 29.29 15.74
N ARG A 25 14.19 28.90 15.72
CA ARG A 25 14.81 28.26 14.55
C ARG A 25 14.19 26.91 14.19
N ARG A 26 13.66 26.16 15.16
CA ARG A 26 12.96 24.88 14.94
C ARG A 26 11.54 25.07 14.40
N ARG A 27 10.89 26.21 14.68
CA ARG A 27 9.61 26.62 14.07
C ARG A 27 9.78 27.18 12.65
N LEU A 28 10.92 27.79 12.35
CA LEU A 28 11.26 28.31 11.02
C LEU A 28 11.80 27.24 10.05
N ARG A 29 12.34 26.12 10.56
CA ARG A 29 12.48 24.91 9.76
C ARG A 29 11.08 24.31 9.62
N GLY A 30 10.53 24.36 8.41
CA GLY A 30 9.24 23.78 8.08
C GLY A 30 9.11 22.30 8.49
N PRO A 31 7.92 21.69 8.30
CA PRO A 31 7.66 20.31 8.68
C PRO A 31 8.76 19.36 8.20
N ARG A 32 8.99 18.28 8.96
CA ARG A 32 10.02 17.29 8.62
C ARG A 32 9.89 16.90 7.14
N PRO A 33 11.01 16.77 6.40
CA PRO A 33 11.10 16.28 5.03
C PRO A 33 10.07 15.19 4.65
N GLU A 34 9.87 14.24 5.56
CA GLU A 34 9.02 13.05 5.39
C GLU A 34 7.53 13.29 5.66
N THR A 35 7.18 14.32 6.43
CA THR A 35 5.77 14.63 6.75
C THR A 35 5.13 15.55 5.72
N VAL A 36 5.92 16.15 4.81
CA VAL A 36 5.42 17.06 3.78
C VAL A 36 4.37 16.43 2.86
N PRO A 37 4.56 15.23 2.28
CA PRO A 37 3.54 14.60 1.44
C PRO A 37 2.25 14.29 2.21
N VAL A 38 2.38 13.87 3.48
CA VAL A 38 1.25 13.60 4.37
C VAL A 38 0.45 14.86 4.68
N LEU A 39 1.13 15.95 5.03
CA LEU A 39 0.49 17.24 5.31
C LEU A 39 -0.16 17.83 4.06
N ALA A 40 0.50 17.75 2.90
CA ALA A 40 -0.06 18.20 1.63
C ALA A 40 -1.29 17.37 1.22
N GLY A 41 -1.25 16.06 1.41
CA GLY A 41 -2.40 15.16 1.21
C GLY A 41 -3.57 15.54 2.10
N ARG A 42 -3.34 15.74 3.40
CA ARG A 42 -4.37 16.18 4.36
C ARG A 42 -4.95 17.56 4.03
N ALA A 43 -4.12 18.51 3.60
CA ALA A 43 -4.59 19.84 3.17
C ALA A 43 -5.50 19.74 1.93
N CYS A 44 -5.12 18.91 0.95
CA CYS A 44 -5.96 18.65 -0.22
C CYS A 44 -7.25 17.91 0.16
N ALA A 45 -7.20 16.99 1.12
CA ALA A 45 -8.40 16.30 1.61
C ALA A 45 -9.35 17.29 2.30
N LEU A 46 -8.83 18.19 3.12
CA LEU A 46 -9.63 19.23 3.77
C LEU A 46 -10.26 20.19 2.75
N ALA A 47 -9.49 20.65 1.76
CA ALA A 47 -10.02 21.45 0.66
C ALA A 47 -11.13 20.71 -0.09
N GLY A 48 -10.89 19.46 -0.50
CA GLY A 48 -11.90 18.65 -1.19
C GLY A 48 -13.16 18.40 -0.35
N LEU A 49 -13.02 18.20 0.96
CA LEU A 49 -14.17 18.03 1.87
C LEU A 49 -14.98 19.33 2.00
N LEU A 50 -14.32 20.49 2.04
CA LEU A 50 -14.97 21.79 2.03
C LEU A 50 -15.71 22.04 0.72
N ASP A 51 -15.12 21.67 -0.42
CA ASP A 51 -15.74 21.79 -1.75
C ASP A 51 -17.02 20.92 -1.84
N VAL A 52 -16.97 19.68 -1.36
CA VAL A 52 -18.12 18.78 -1.30
C VAL A 52 -19.18 19.31 -0.34
N ALA A 53 -18.78 19.75 0.86
CA ALA A 53 -19.70 20.32 1.85
C ALA A 53 -20.41 21.57 1.29
N ALA A 54 -19.67 22.44 0.60
CA ALA A 54 -20.20 23.62 -0.06
C ALA A 54 -21.20 23.29 -1.18
N GLY A 55 -20.97 22.22 -1.94
CA GLY A 55 -21.88 21.78 -2.98
C GLY A 55 -23.17 21.12 -2.46
N VAL A 56 -23.08 20.35 -1.37
CA VAL A 56 -24.22 19.59 -0.81
C VAL A 56 -25.08 20.44 0.13
N LEU A 57 -24.47 21.26 1.00
CA LEU A 57 -25.18 21.93 2.09
C LEU A 57 -25.96 23.18 1.61
N PRO A 58 -27.31 23.20 1.74
CA PRO A 58 -28.15 24.32 1.30
C PRO A 58 -27.83 25.65 1.98
N ARG A 59 -27.40 25.62 3.26
CA ARG A 59 -27.03 26.82 4.04
C ARG A 59 -25.89 27.63 3.41
N PHE A 60 -25.02 26.99 2.63
CA PHE A 60 -23.94 27.65 1.91
C PHE A 60 -24.33 28.12 0.49
N ARG A 61 -25.49 27.66 -0.02
CA ARG A 61 -26.06 28.03 -1.33
C ARG A 61 -26.76 29.40 -1.31
N HIS A 62 -27.05 29.97 -0.14
CA HIS A 62 -27.82 31.21 0.01
C HIS A 62 -27.07 32.31 0.78
N SER A 63 -25.73 32.28 0.78
CA SER A 63 -24.96 33.37 1.38
C SER A 63 -25.18 34.66 0.58
N ARG A 64 -25.32 35.78 1.29
CA ARG A 64 -25.78 37.11 0.86
C ARG A 64 -24.92 37.83 -0.20
N MET A 65 -24.08 37.13 -0.96
CA MET A 65 -23.21 37.73 -1.98
C MET A 65 -23.79 37.71 -3.41
N HIS A 66 -25.04 37.25 -3.60
CA HIS A 66 -25.77 37.45 -4.87
C HIS A 66 -26.15 38.91 -5.15
N ALA A 67 -25.84 39.84 -4.25
CA ALA A 67 -26.17 41.26 -4.39
C ALA A 67 -25.09 42.11 -5.09
N VAL A 68 -23.89 41.57 -5.37
CA VAL A 68 -22.73 42.37 -5.84
C VAL A 68 -22.23 42.01 -7.24
N ALA A 69 -22.76 40.96 -7.89
CA ALA A 69 -22.35 40.61 -9.25
C ALA A 69 -23.46 40.92 -10.25
N GLU A 70 -23.29 41.98 -11.05
CA GLU A 70 -24.04 42.27 -12.28
C GLU A 70 -23.71 41.24 -13.38
N VAL A 71 -24.01 39.96 -13.12
CA VAL A 71 -24.00 38.90 -14.13
C VAL A 71 -25.34 38.17 -14.02
N PRO A 72 -26.08 37.96 -15.13
CA PRO A 72 -27.45 37.47 -15.07
C PRO A 72 -27.56 36.16 -14.27
N PRO A 73 -28.49 36.08 -13.31
CA PRO A 73 -28.69 34.92 -12.47
C PRO A 73 -29.30 33.79 -13.31
N GLY A 74 -28.47 32.91 -13.87
CA GLY A 74 -28.99 31.75 -14.61
C GLY A 74 -27.99 30.98 -15.46
N ALA A 75 -26.94 31.61 -15.98
CA ALA A 75 -26.18 31.03 -17.10
C ALA A 75 -25.08 30.02 -16.73
N LEU A 76 -24.78 29.80 -15.44
CA LEU A 76 -23.68 28.90 -15.00
C LEU A 76 -24.01 28.06 -13.74
N GLY A 77 -25.22 28.18 -13.19
CA GLY A 77 -25.53 27.76 -11.81
C GLY A 77 -25.42 26.25 -11.55
N PRO A 78 -26.15 25.39 -12.28
CA PRO A 78 -26.14 23.95 -12.03
C PRO A 78 -24.83 23.27 -12.43
N SER A 79 -24.25 23.68 -13.55
CA SER A 79 -23.04 23.14 -14.17
C SER A 79 -21.81 23.38 -13.28
N ALA A 80 -21.64 24.62 -12.80
CA ALA A 80 -20.53 24.98 -11.93
C ALA A 80 -20.60 24.31 -10.55
N ALA A 81 -21.80 24.06 -10.03
CA ALA A 81 -21.99 23.30 -8.78
C ALA A 81 -21.57 21.83 -8.95
N ALA A 82 -21.93 21.18 -10.06
CA ALA A 82 -21.51 19.82 -10.38
C ALA A 82 -19.98 19.72 -10.55
N LEU A 83 -19.36 20.74 -11.17
CA LEU A 83 -17.91 20.80 -11.36
C LEU A 83 -17.14 20.97 -10.04
N ALA A 84 -17.64 21.83 -9.14
CA ALA A 84 -17.06 22.02 -7.82
C ALA A 84 -17.16 20.75 -6.94
N LEU A 85 -18.31 20.08 -6.96
CA LEU A 85 -18.50 18.77 -6.31
C LEU A 85 -17.53 17.72 -6.86
N SER A 86 -17.39 17.69 -8.18
CA SER A 86 -16.50 16.77 -8.88
C SER A 86 -15.04 16.98 -8.52
N ALA A 87 -14.59 18.24 -8.52
CA ALA A 87 -13.25 18.61 -8.09
C ALA A 87 -12.98 18.19 -6.64
N GLY A 88 -13.93 18.43 -5.74
CA GLY A 88 -13.80 18.04 -4.32
C GLY A 88 -13.64 16.53 -4.13
N VAL A 89 -14.47 15.72 -4.79
CA VAL A 89 -14.36 14.24 -4.74
C VAL A 89 -13.02 13.76 -5.32
N LEU A 90 -12.58 14.34 -6.44
CA LEU A 90 -11.31 13.98 -7.05
C LEU A 90 -10.12 14.36 -6.17
N LEU A 91 -10.16 15.51 -5.48
CA LEU A 91 -9.14 15.91 -4.50
C LEU A 91 -9.06 14.93 -3.32
N LEU A 92 -10.19 14.44 -2.82
CA LEU A 92 -10.23 13.42 -1.76
C LEU A 92 -9.57 12.11 -2.20
N LEU A 93 -9.79 11.68 -3.44
CA LEU A 93 -9.14 10.48 -3.99
C LEU A 93 -7.64 10.68 -4.19
N LEU A 94 -7.25 11.87 -4.66
CA LEU A 94 -5.86 12.23 -4.89
C LEU A 94 -5.08 12.41 -3.58
N ALA A 95 -5.73 12.81 -2.49
CA ALA A 95 -5.11 13.00 -1.18
C ALA A 95 -4.32 11.75 -0.75
N HIS A 96 -4.91 10.56 -0.90
CA HIS A 96 -4.23 9.30 -0.56
C HIS A 96 -3.00 9.02 -1.45
N GLY A 97 -3.06 9.41 -2.73
CA GLY A 97 -1.92 9.32 -3.65
C GLY A 97 -0.82 10.33 -3.32
N LEU A 98 -1.20 11.53 -2.85
CA LEU A 98 -0.28 12.57 -2.38
C LEU A 98 0.42 12.17 -1.08
N GLU A 99 -0.28 11.53 -0.14
CA GLU A 99 0.34 10.99 1.09
C GLU A 99 1.43 9.97 0.77
N ARG A 100 1.27 9.22 -0.33
CA ARG A 100 2.27 8.29 -0.87
C ARG A 100 3.35 8.95 -1.73
N GLY A 101 3.32 10.27 -1.93
CA GLY A 101 4.29 10.96 -2.77
C GLY A 101 4.19 10.62 -4.27
N GLU A 102 3.03 10.14 -4.74
CA GLU A 102 2.89 9.75 -6.15
C GLU A 102 2.96 10.97 -7.08
N ARG A 103 3.92 10.96 -8.02
CA ARG A 103 4.10 12.07 -8.97
C ARG A 103 2.86 12.36 -9.82
N ARG A 104 2.06 11.34 -10.11
CA ARG A 104 0.82 11.48 -10.89
C ARG A 104 -0.27 12.16 -10.07
N ALA A 105 -0.40 11.78 -8.80
CA ALA A 105 -1.34 12.41 -7.89
C ALA A 105 -0.98 13.88 -7.69
N TRP A 106 0.31 14.18 -7.57
CA TRP A 106 0.83 15.55 -7.53
C TRP A 106 0.47 16.37 -8.78
N ARG A 107 0.76 15.85 -9.99
CA ARG A 107 0.38 16.54 -11.24
C ARG A 107 -1.12 16.79 -11.34
N ALA A 108 -1.93 15.79 -11.02
CA ALA A 108 -3.38 15.93 -11.05
C ALA A 108 -3.88 16.97 -10.03
N ALA A 109 -3.35 16.95 -8.80
CA ALA A 109 -3.73 17.93 -7.77
C ALA A 109 -3.30 19.36 -8.13
N VAL A 110 -2.11 19.55 -8.70
CA VAL A 110 -1.63 20.87 -9.15
C VAL A 110 -2.49 21.46 -10.27
N VAL A 111 -3.10 20.62 -11.11
CA VAL A 111 -4.05 21.08 -12.14
C VAL A 111 -5.47 21.27 -11.57
N LEU A 112 -5.91 20.32 -10.74
CA LEU A 112 -7.28 20.27 -10.23
C LEU A 112 -7.57 21.38 -9.20
N LEU A 113 -6.60 21.75 -8.36
CA LEU A 113 -6.76 22.82 -7.37
C LEU A 113 -7.10 24.16 -8.05
N PRO A 114 -6.29 24.71 -8.98
CA PRO A 114 -6.65 25.92 -9.71
C PRO A 114 -8.00 25.83 -10.44
N ALA A 115 -8.29 24.71 -11.10
CA ALA A 115 -9.56 24.51 -11.81
C ALA A 115 -10.77 24.56 -10.85
N GLY A 116 -10.64 23.91 -9.69
CA GLY A 116 -11.66 23.96 -8.62
C GLY A 116 -11.83 25.37 -8.05
N ALA A 117 -10.74 26.11 -7.83
CA ALA A 117 -10.81 27.49 -7.37
C ALA A 117 -11.55 28.40 -8.36
N VAL A 118 -11.26 28.28 -9.67
CA VAL A 118 -11.97 29.02 -10.72
C VAL A 118 -13.46 28.68 -10.71
N ALA A 119 -13.81 27.40 -10.60
CA ALA A 119 -15.20 26.96 -10.55
C ALA A 119 -15.95 27.50 -9.32
N GLN A 120 -15.31 27.49 -8.14
CA GLN A 120 -15.89 28.06 -6.93
C GLN A 120 -16.05 29.57 -7.01
N PHE A 121 -15.08 30.26 -7.60
CA PHE A 121 -15.16 31.68 -7.82
C PHE A 121 -16.30 32.02 -8.79
N ALA A 122 -16.40 31.33 -9.92
CA ALA A 122 -17.49 31.52 -10.88
C ALA A 122 -18.87 31.23 -10.27
N TYR A 123 -18.99 30.20 -9.43
CA TYR A 123 -20.26 29.81 -8.81
C TYR A 123 -20.66 30.70 -7.63
N ARG A 124 -19.72 31.05 -6.74
CA ARG A 124 -20.01 31.65 -5.41
C ARG A 124 -19.26 32.93 -5.11
N HIS A 125 -18.36 33.37 -5.99
CA HIS A 125 -17.48 34.52 -5.77
C HIS A 125 -16.72 34.43 -4.44
N SER A 126 -16.42 33.20 -3.99
CA SER A 126 -15.87 32.95 -2.66
C SER A 126 -14.37 33.18 -2.63
N LEU A 127 -13.95 34.35 -2.13
CA LEU A 127 -12.54 34.67 -1.91
C LEU A 127 -11.87 33.72 -0.91
N LEU A 128 -12.63 33.25 0.09
CA LEU A 128 -12.15 32.32 1.11
C LEU A 128 -11.86 30.93 0.54
N GLY A 129 -12.70 30.43 -0.38
CA GLY A 129 -12.46 29.18 -1.09
C GLY A 129 -11.18 29.24 -1.92
N VAL A 130 -11.02 30.29 -2.73
CA VAL A 130 -9.80 30.53 -3.52
C VAL A 130 -8.56 30.61 -2.63
N LEU A 131 -8.64 31.30 -1.49
CA LEU A 131 -7.52 31.43 -0.55
C LEU A 131 -7.12 30.06 0.01
N ILE A 132 -8.07 29.22 0.43
CA ILE A 132 -7.79 27.87 0.94
C ILE A 132 -7.10 27.02 -0.12
N THR A 133 -7.57 27.10 -1.38
CA THR A 133 -6.97 26.37 -2.49
C THR A 133 -5.55 26.83 -2.78
N LEU A 134 -5.28 28.14 -2.74
CA LEU A 134 -3.93 28.70 -2.92
C LEU A 134 -2.98 28.26 -1.79
N VAL A 135 -3.47 28.25 -0.55
CA VAL A 135 -2.72 27.75 0.61
C VAL A 135 -2.40 26.26 0.48
N ALA A 136 -3.34 25.45 -0.05
CA ALA A 136 -3.11 24.02 -0.32
C ALA A 136 -2.14 23.78 -1.49
N LEU A 137 -2.13 24.67 -2.50
CA LEU A 137 -1.26 24.59 -3.67
C LEU A 137 0.21 24.96 -3.34
N ALA A 138 0.43 25.93 -2.47
CA ALA A 138 1.76 26.41 -2.09
C ALA A 138 2.75 25.30 -1.65
N PRO A 139 2.41 24.36 -0.73
CA PRO A 139 3.32 23.29 -0.34
C PRO A 139 3.58 22.28 -1.46
N LEU A 140 2.59 22.02 -2.33
CA LEU A 140 2.74 21.13 -3.48
C LEU A 140 3.78 21.68 -4.48
N LEU A 141 3.76 22.99 -4.73
CA LEU A 141 4.73 23.64 -5.62
C LEU A 141 6.11 23.77 -4.98
N ARG A 142 6.15 24.19 -3.70
CA ARG A 142 7.41 24.39 -2.96
C ARG A 142 8.20 23.09 -2.76
N HIS A 143 7.51 21.96 -2.60
CA HIS A 143 8.11 20.67 -2.32
C HIS A 143 7.92 19.67 -3.46
N ARG A 144 7.93 20.13 -4.71
CA ARG A 144 7.75 19.29 -5.92
C ARG A 144 8.68 18.07 -5.96
N ASP A 145 9.91 18.21 -5.45
CA ASP A 145 10.93 17.15 -5.49
C ASP A 145 10.61 15.98 -4.55
N ARG A 146 9.64 16.16 -3.63
CA ARG A 146 9.15 15.11 -2.73
C ARG A 146 8.12 14.18 -3.39
N PHE A 147 7.58 14.56 -4.54
CA PHE A 147 6.61 13.78 -5.30
C PHE A 147 7.29 13.12 -6.50
N SER A 148 8.42 12.45 -6.29
CA SER A 148 9.26 11.86 -7.33
C SER A 148 9.05 10.35 -7.52
N ALA A 149 8.10 9.74 -6.80
CA ALA A 149 7.87 8.30 -6.83
C ALA A 149 7.68 7.79 -8.26
N LEU A 150 8.53 6.85 -8.67
CA LEU A 150 8.48 6.19 -9.96
C LEU A 150 7.14 5.46 -10.10
N PRO A 151 6.41 5.65 -11.21
CA PRO A 151 5.23 4.87 -11.47
C PRO A 151 5.61 3.39 -11.60
N VAL A 152 5.06 2.52 -10.75
CA VAL A 152 5.10 1.07 -10.99
C VAL A 152 4.58 0.82 -12.42
N PRO A 153 5.24 -0.02 -13.24
CA PRO A 153 4.78 -0.33 -14.59
C PRO A 153 3.33 -0.83 -14.54
N ARG A 154 2.41 0.04 -14.95
CA ARG A 154 0.98 -0.24 -15.00
C ARG A 154 0.63 -0.88 -16.33
N GLY A 155 -0.37 -1.75 -16.32
CA GLY A 155 -1.13 -2.05 -17.53
C GLY A 155 -1.90 -0.80 -17.96
N ARG A 156 -1.24 0.16 -18.62
CA ARG A 156 -1.82 1.41 -19.14
C ARG A 156 -3.12 1.14 -19.92
N GLY A 157 -3.17 -0.02 -20.61
CA GLY A 157 -4.35 -0.48 -21.32
C GLY A 157 -5.60 -0.64 -20.46
N ARG A 158 -5.52 -1.01 -19.17
CA ARG A 158 -6.74 -1.19 -18.35
C ARG A 158 -7.37 0.13 -17.93
N ALA A 159 -6.57 1.11 -17.53
CA ALA A 159 -7.08 2.43 -17.19
C ALA A 159 -7.59 3.17 -18.44
N LEU A 160 -6.86 3.05 -19.56
CA LEU A 160 -7.30 3.61 -20.85
C LEU A 160 -8.57 2.92 -21.36
N ALA A 161 -8.65 1.58 -21.31
CA ALA A 161 -9.84 0.86 -21.71
C ALA A 161 -11.04 1.20 -20.82
N ALA A 162 -10.84 1.33 -19.50
CA ALA A 162 -11.90 1.76 -18.60
C ALA A 162 -12.38 3.19 -18.92
N PHE A 163 -11.46 4.11 -19.19
CA PHE A 163 -11.81 5.48 -19.59
C PHE A 163 -12.60 5.51 -20.89
N VAL A 164 -12.17 4.76 -21.91
CA VAL A 164 -12.86 4.70 -23.22
C VAL A 164 -14.22 4.03 -23.10
N LEU A 165 -14.30 2.86 -22.45
CA LEU A 165 -15.56 2.12 -22.29
C LEU A 165 -16.57 2.89 -21.45
N MET A 166 -16.12 3.45 -20.33
CA MET A 166 -17.02 4.23 -19.47
C MET A 166 -17.36 5.59 -20.05
N GLY A 167 -16.41 6.25 -20.72
CA GLY A 167 -16.68 7.50 -21.45
C GLY A 167 -17.72 7.32 -22.54
N ALA A 168 -17.59 6.26 -23.35
CA ALA A 168 -18.59 5.91 -24.37
C ALA A 168 -19.95 5.57 -23.74
N GLY A 169 -19.98 4.78 -22.67
CA GLY A 169 -21.20 4.45 -21.95
C GLY A 169 -21.89 5.67 -21.32
N SER A 170 -21.12 6.57 -20.70
CA SER A 170 -21.61 7.83 -20.14
C SER A 170 -22.11 8.80 -21.21
N LEU A 171 -21.48 8.84 -22.38
CA LEU A 171 -21.95 9.65 -23.51
C LEU A 171 -23.26 9.11 -24.08
N LEU A 172 -23.37 7.79 -24.28
CA LEU A 172 -24.60 7.15 -24.72
C LEU A 172 -25.74 7.37 -23.72
N LEU A 173 -25.47 7.18 -22.42
CA LEU A 173 -26.47 7.41 -21.39
C LEU A 173 -26.82 8.90 -21.25
N GLY A 174 -25.84 9.79 -21.42
CA GLY A 174 -26.06 11.24 -21.44
C GLY A 174 -26.95 11.67 -22.60
N LEU A 175 -26.75 11.09 -23.79
CA LEU A 175 -27.65 11.27 -24.93
C LEU A 175 -29.06 10.76 -24.60
N VAL A 176 -29.21 9.61 -23.93
CA VAL A 176 -30.53 9.14 -23.48
C VAL A 176 -31.17 10.13 -22.52
N VAL A 177 -30.44 10.68 -21.55
CA VAL A 177 -30.94 11.69 -20.60
C VAL A 177 -31.41 12.96 -21.31
N VAL A 178 -30.63 13.46 -22.29
CA VAL A 178 -30.97 14.62 -23.12
C VAL A 178 -32.22 14.35 -23.97
N ASN A 179 -32.34 13.16 -24.56
CA ASN A 179 -33.45 12.81 -25.45
C ASN A 179 -34.73 12.37 -24.71
N ALA A 180 -34.64 11.89 -23.47
CA ALA A 180 -35.78 11.45 -22.67
C ALA A 180 -36.63 12.61 -22.11
N HIS A 181 -36.16 13.85 -22.21
CA HIS A 181 -36.89 15.05 -21.79
C HIS A 181 -37.30 15.95 -22.98
N PRO A 182 -38.05 15.48 -24.00
CA PRO A 182 -38.35 16.27 -25.19
C PRO A 182 -39.34 17.44 -24.96
N GLY A 183 -40.21 17.34 -23.96
CA GLY A 183 -41.28 18.32 -23.69
C GLY A 183 -40.87 19.73 -23.25
N PRO A 184 -39.72 19.96 -22.58
CA PRO A 184 -39.28 21.30 -22.16
C PRO A 184 -38.20 21.94 -23.06
N LEU A 185 -37.77 21.32 -24.16
CA LEU A 185 -36.71 21.90 -25.00
C LEU A 185 -37.17 23.22 -25.65
N VAL A 186 -36.30 24.23 -25.63
CA VAL A 186 -36.52 25.47 -26.38
C VAL A 186 -35.94 25.28 -27.78
N GLY A 187 -36.82 25.13 -28.79
CA GLY A 187 -36.43 24.97 -30.20
C GLY A 187 -36.26 23.52 -30.66
N ASP A 188 -35.75 23.35 -31.90
CA ASP A 188 -35.46 22.06 -32.55
C ASP A 188 -33.93 21.84 -32.67
N PRO A 189 -33.23 21.45 -31.57
CA PRO A 189 -31.79 21.26 -31.62
C PRO A 189 -31.43 20.03 -32.44
N SER A 190 -30.39 20.17 -33.26
CA SER A 190 -29.86 19.10 -34.10
C SER A 190 -29.26 17.97 -33.24
N LEU A 191 -29.05 16.80 -33.85
CA LEU A 191 -28.32 15.70 -33.19
C LEU A 191 -26.91 16.11 -32.77
N ALA A 192 -26.28 17.02 -33.51
CA ALA A 192 -24.96 17.56 -33.18
C ALA A 192 -24.99 18.44 -31.93
N ASP A 193 -26.05 19.24 -31.74
CA ASP A 193 -26.22 20.09 -30.56
C ASP A 193 -26.47 19.25 -29.31
N ARG A 194 -27.28 18.20 -29.42
CA ARG A 194 -27.54 17.24 -28.33
C ARG A 194 -26.28 16.47 -27.93
N LEU A 195 -25.47 16.07 -28.90
CA LEU A 195 -24.18 15.41 -28.65
C LEU A 195 -23.18 16.36 -27.98
N THR A 196 -23.11 17.61 -28.45
CA THR A 196 -22.27 18.65 -27.86
C THR A 196 -22.72 18.97 -26.43
N HIS A 197 -24.02 19.06 -26.20
CA HIS A 197 -24.59 19.28 -24.87
C HIS A 197 -24.30 18.13 -23.90
N ALA A 198 -24.44 16.87 -24.35
CA ALA A 198 -24.06 15.72 -23.54
C ALA A 198 -22.56 15.72 -23.22
N LEU A 199 -21.70 16.02 -24.21
CA LEU A 199 -20.25 16.08 -24.02
C LEU A 199 -19.83 17.16 -23.01
N TYR A 200 -20.37 18.37 -23.16
CA TYR A 200 -20.07 19.48 -22.24
C TYR A 200 -20.64 19.21 -20.85
N GLY A 201 -21.86 18.69 -20.75
CA GLY A 201 -22.46 18.33 -19.47
C GLY A 201 -21.69 17.25 -18.71
N LEU A 202 -21.09 16.27 -19.41
CA LEU A 202 -20.19 15.27 -18.81
C LEU A 202 -18.92 15.89 -18.22
N ILE A 203 -18.49 17.04 -18.71
CA ILE A 203 -17.33 17.77 -18.19
C ILE A 203 -17.77 18.82 -17.14
N GLY A 204 -19.08 18.99 -16.94
CA GLY A 204 -19.67 19.99 -16.04
C GLY A 204 -19.73 21.40 -16.63
N VAL A 205 -19.71 21.51 -17.96
CA VAL A 205 -19.83 22.76 -18.72
C VAL A 205 -21.23 22.86 -19.33
N GLU A 206 -21.78 24.07 -19.40
CA GLU A 206 -23.08 24.33 -20.03
C GLU A 206 -23.02 24.00 -21.54
N GLY A 207 -24.02 23.29 -22.03
CA GLY A 207 -24.13 22.94 -23.46
C GLY A 207 -25.14 23.82 -24.21
N PRO A 208 -25.16 23.76 -25.55
CA PRO A 208 -25.98 24.64 -26.41
C PRO A 208 -27.49 24.39 -26.38
N VAL A 209 -28.01 23.55 -25.48
CA VAL A 209 -29.42 23.13 -25.43
C VAL A 209 -30.05 23.69 -24.17
N ASP A 210 -31.09 24.49 -24.34
CA ASP A 210 -31.88 25.09 -23.27
C ASP A 210 -33.13 24.27 -22.94
N TYR A 211 -33.42 24.16 -21.65
CA TYR A 211 -34.63 23.49 -21.13
C TYR A 211 -35.47 24.47 -20.33
N ARG A 212 -36.80 24.39 -20.48
CA ARG A 212 -37.76 25.11 -19.66
C ARG A 212 -37.91 24.46 -18.27
N GLY A 213 -37.92 25.28 -17.22
CA GLY A 213 -38.16 24.84 -15.84
C GLY A 213 -37.01 24.05 -15.21
N ASP A 214 -37.33 23.19 -14.22
CA ASP A 214 -36.32 22.44 -13.45
C ASP A 214 -35.58 21.34 -14.24
N ALA A 215 -35.99 21.05 -15.48
CA ALA A 215 -35.37 20.04 -16.33
C ALA A 215 -33.89 20.35 -16.63
N SER A 216 -33.52 21.63 -16.81
CA SER A 216 -32.12 22.04 -17.02
C SER A 216 -31.22 21.59 -15.85
N ARG A 217 -31.72 21.78 -14.62
CA ARG A 217 -30.99 21.38 -13.41
C ARG A 217 -30.82 19.86 -13.34
N THR A 218 -31.88 19.10 -13.60
CA THR A 218 -31.83 17.63 -13.57
C THR A 218 -30.86 17.08 -14.60
N VAL A 219 -30.92 17.57 -15.85
CA VAL A 219 -30.02 17.16 -16.93
C VAL A 219 -28.56 17.50 -16.59
N ALA A 220 -28.30 18.72 -16.11
CA ALA A 220 -26.96 19.14 -15.72
C ALA A 220 -26.38 18.28 -14.58
N PHE A 221 -27.16 17.98 -13.54
CA PHE A 221 -26.70 17.10 -12.45
C PHE A 221 -26.51 15.65 -12.90
N SER A 222 -27.39 15.11 -13.74
CA SER A 222 -27.24 13.75 -14.28
C SER A 222 -26.00 13.60 -15.15
N LEU A 223 -25.76 14.55 -16.06
CA LEU A 223 -24.57 14.56 -16.91
C LEU A 223 -23.30 14.77 -16.09
N GLY A 224 -23.30 15.73 -15.16
CA GLY A 224 -22.17 15.97 -14.26
C GLY A 224 -21.86 14.75 -13.38
N ALA A 225 -22.88 14.06 -12.87
CA ALA A 225 -22.71 12.84 -12.08
C ALA A 225 -22.13 11.68 -12.90
N LEU A 226 -22.54 11.52 -14.16
CA LEU A 226 -21.98 10.52 -15.07
C LEU A 226 -20.52 10.82 -15.41
N GLY A 227 -20.21 12.09 -15.68
CA GLY A 227 -18.84 12.57 -15.87
C GLY A 227 -17.94 12.33 -14.66
N LEU A 228 -18.44 12.66 -13.48
CA LEU A 228 -17.76 12.43 -12.22
C LEU A 228 -17.51 10.96 -11.97
N LEU A 229 -18.54 10.11 -12.12
CA LEU A 229 -18.41 8.66 -11.95
C LEU A 229 -17.35 8.09 -12.91
N THR A 230 -17.33 8.59 -14.15
CA THR A 230 -16.35 8.17 -15.15
C THR A 230 -14.93 8.57 -14.78
N THR A 231 -14.75 9.81 -14.36
CA THR A 231 -13.46 10.34 -13.95
C THR A 231 -12.96 9.66 -12.67
N VAL A 232 -13.79 9.53 -11.65
CA VAL A 232 -13.49 8.85 -10.38
C VAL A 232 -13.07 7.41 -10.63
N THR A 233 -13.83 6.65 -11.42
CA THR A 233 -13.50 5.24 -11.67
C THR A 233 -12.20 5.11 -12.44
N THR A 234 -11.99 5.96 -13.45
CA THR A 234 -10.72 6.01 -14.21
C THR A 234 -9.53 6.34 -13.31
N VAL A 235 -9.68 7.35 -12.45
CA VAL A 235 -8.65 7.76 -11.48
C VAL A 235 -8.40 6.67 -10.47
N CYS A 236 -9.43 6.05 -9.88
CA CYS A 236 -9.30 4.92 -8.97
C CYS A 236 -8.57 3.73 -9.60
N LEU A 237 -8.88 3.38 -10.85
CA LEU A 237 -8.18 2.33 -11.60
C LEU A 237 -6.74 2.72 -11.95
N ALA A 238 -6.50 3.99 -12.27
CA ALA A 238 -5.17 4.53 -12.53
C ALA A 238 -4.31 4.61 -11.26
N LEU A 239 -4.90 4.90 -10.10
CA LEU A 239 -4.24 4.96 -8.80
C LEU A 239 -4.15 3.58 -8.12
N ARG A 240 -4.89 2.57 -8.60
CA ARG A 240 -4.84 1.22 -8.06
C ARG A 240 -3.39 0.72 -8.09
N PRO A 241 -2.81 0.29 -6.94
CA PRO A 241 -1.45 -0.20 -6.89
C PRO A 241 -1.30 -1.38 -7.85
N GLY A 242 -0.45 -1.23 -8.87
CA GLY A 242 -0.01 -2.37 -9.66
C GLY A 242 0.72 -3.33 -8.73
N HIS A 243 0.43 -4.63 -8.80
CA HIS A 243 1.27 -5.61 -8.15
C HIS A 243 2.60 -5.64 -8.90
N PRO A 244 3.71 -5.19 -8.32
CA PRO A 244 5.00 -5.43 -8.92
C PRO A 244 5.14 -6.94 -8.94
N ALA A 245 5.23 -7.53 -10.13
CA ALA A 245 5.66 -8.90 -10.24
C ALA A 245 7.16 -8.89 -9.90
N ALA A 246 7.46 -8.84 -8.59
CA ALA A 246 8.78 -9.14 -8.07
C ALA A 246 9.10 -10.55 -8.55
N ARG A 247 9.95 -10.65 -9.58
CA ARG A 247 10.36 -11.90 -10.20
C ARG A 247 11.86 -11.98 -10.11
N LEU A 248 12.33 -13.00 -9.40
CA LEU A 248 13.72 -13.41 -9.39
C LEU A 248 14.08 -13.86 -10.81
N THR A 249 15.02 -13.18 -11.46
CA THR A 249 15.56 -13.64 -12.75
C THR A 249 16.44 -14.88 -12.55
N GLU A 250 16.74 -15.64 -13.60
CA GLU A 250 17.60 -16.83 -13.45
C GLU A 250 19.05 -16.44 -13.10
N ASP A 251 19.53 -15.29 -13.58
CA ASP A 251 20.83 -14.73 -13.23
C ASP A 251 20.88 -14.34 -11.75
N ASP A 252 19.84 -13.65 -11.26
CA ASP A 252 19.68 -13.33 -9.84
C ASP A 252 19.65 -14.59 -8.97
N ALA A 253 18.89 -15.60 -9.40
CA ALA A 253 18.80 -16.88 -8.70
C ALA A 253 20.17 -17.58 -8.64
N THR A 254 20.95 -17.51 -9.72
CA THR A 254 22.29 -18.10 -9.77
C THR A 254 23.24 -17.40 -8.81
N ARG A 255 23.28 -16.07 -8.80
CA ARG A 255 24.10 -15.29 -7.85
C ARG A 255 23.70 -15.55 -6.40
N LEU A 256 22.40 -15.64 -6.13
CA LEU A 256 21.88 -15.92 -4.80
C LEU A 256 22.23 -17.34 -4.32
N ARG A 257 22.21 -18.33 -5.23
CA ARG A 257 22.69 -19.69 -4.93
C ARG A 257 24.17 -19.68 -4.54
N THR A 258 25.01 -18.86 -5.19
CA THR A 258 26.43 -18.73 -4.82
C THR A 258 26.59 -18.14 -3.41
N LEU A 259 25.83 -17.10 -3.06
CA LEU A 259 25.86 -16.53 -1.71
C LEU A 259 25.39 -17.52 -0.66
N LEU A 260 24.29 -18.24 -0.91
CA LEU A 260 23.75 -19.27 -0.01
C LEU A 260 24.71 -20.45 0.16
N ALA A 261 25.43 -20.85 -0.89
CA ALA A 261 26.41 -21.93 -0.78
C ALA A 261 27.59 -21.55 0.14
N ARG A 262 27.95 -20.27 0.22
CA ARG A 262 29.07 -19.78 1.05
C ARG A 262 28.66 -19.38 2.46
N HIS A 263 27.49 -18.74 2.61
CA HIS A 263 27.07 -18.09 3.86
C HIS A 263 25.72 -18.59 4.40
N GLY A 264 24.99 -19.43 3.66
CA GLY A 264 23.62 -19.83 3.99
C GLY A 264 23.48 -20.82 5.16
N ALA A 265 24.57 -21.32 5.73
CA ALA A 265 24.54 -22.19 6.91
C ALA A 265 24.07 -21.44 8.18
N GLN A 266 24.20 -20.12 8.20
CA GLN A 266 23.90 -19.26 9.33
C GLN A 266 22.40 -18.92 9.45
N ASP A 267 21.61 -19.21 8.41
CA ASP A 267 20.21 -18.78 8.31
C ASP A 267 19.28 -19.92 7.85
N SER A 268 18.43 -20.41 8.78
CA SER A 268 17.51 -21.52 8.54
C SER A 268 16.45 -21.23 7.46
N PRO A 269 15.83 -20.03 7.40
CA PRO A 269 14.95 -19.62 6.30
C PRO A 269 15.69 -19.16 5.04
N GLY A 270 17.02 -19.04 5.01
CA GLY A 270 17.78 -18.47 3.89
C GLY A 270 17.50 -19.13 2.54
N ARG A 271 17.15 -20.42 2.51
CA ARG A 271 16.72 -21.12 1.28
C ARG A 271 15.46 -20.53 0.63
N PHE A 272 14.61 -19.84 1.40
CA PHE A 272 13.38 -19.22 0.89
C PHE A 272 13.67 -18.00 0.02
N ALA A 273 14.86 -17.42 0.12
CA ALA A 273 15.34 -16.35 -0.75
C ALA A 273 15.26 -16.72 -2.26
N LEU A 274 15.33 -18.01 -2.59
CA LEU A 274 15.22 -18.53 -3.96
C LEU A 274 13.78 -18.68 -4.47
N ARG A 275 12.79 -18.15 -3.76
CA ARG A 275 11.40 -18.18 -4.22
C ARG A 275 11.20 -17.25 -5.41
N ARG A 276 10.54 -17.76 -6.45
CA ARG A 276 10.23 -17.00 -7.69
C ARG A 276 9.25 -15.84 -7.50
N ASP A 277 8.56 -15.76 -6.36
CA ASP A 277 7.67 -14.64 -6.01
C ASP A 277 8.35 -13.51 -5.24
N GLN A 278 9.68 -13.57 -5.11
CA GLN A 278 10.51 -12.52 -4.54
C GLN A 278 11.37 -11.86 -5.61
N ALA A 279 11.74 -10.61 -5.35
CA ALA A 279 12.82 -9.91 -6.04
C ALA A 279 14.02 -9.81 -5.10
N VAL A 280 15.15 -9.39 -5.64
CA VAL A 280 16.40 -9.27 -4.89
C VAL A 280 17.08 -7.95 -5.21
N VAL A 281 17.71 -7.35 -4.20
CA VAL A 281 18.65 -6.24 -4.36
C VAL A 281 19.99 -6.71 -3.84
N PHE A 282 21.04 -6.58 -4.65
CA PHE A 282 22.41 -6.94 -4.25
C PHE A 282 23.14 -5.72 -3.69
N SER A 283 24.07 -5.95 -2.76
CA SER A 283 25.04 -4.94 -2.35
C SER A 283 25.88 -4.48 -3.54
N PRO A 284 26.45 -3.26 -3.52
CA PRO A 284 27.38 -2.81 -4.55
C PRO A 284 28.58 -3.76 -4.74
N SER A 285 29.04 -4.39 -3.66
CA SER A 285 30.12 -5.39 -3.69
C SER A 285 29.69 -6.76 -4.25
N GLY A 286 28.38 -7.01 -4.39
CA GLY A 286 27.83 -8.31 -4.78
C GLY A 286 27.97 -9.43 -3.74
N LYS A 287 28.52 -9.13 -2.55
CA LYS A 287 28.76 -10.09 -1.46
C LYS A 287 27.56 -10.29 -0.53
N ALA A 288 26.53 -9.45 -0.63
CA ALA A 288 25.28 -9.59 0.12
C ALA A 288 24.07 -9.25 -0.74
N ALA A 289 22.88 -9.71 -0.33
CA ALA A 289 21.64 -9.45 -1.03
C ALA A 289 20.43 -9.43 -0.09
N VAL A 290 19.50 -8.49 -0.29
CA VAL A 290 18.21 -8.48 0.40
C VAL A 290 17.15 -9.02 -0.54
N THR A 291 16.47 -10.10 -0.14
CA THR A 291 15.29 -10.59 -0.85
C THR A 291 14.03 -9.96 -0.30
N TYR A 292 13.12 -9.57 -1.20
CA TYR A 292 11.94 -8.83 -0.80
C TYR A 292 10.75 -9.12 -1.70
N ARG A 293 9.58 -8.74 -1.21
CA ARG A 293 8.35 -8.73 -2.00
C ARG A 293 7.54 -7.49 -1.67
N VAL A 294 6.85 -6.95 -2.68
CA VAL A 294 5.97 -5.80 -2.48
C VAL A 294 4.52 -6.25 -2.35
N VAL A 295 3.89 -5.88 -1.24
CA VAL A 295 2.48 -6.15 -0.95
C VAL A 295 1.80 -4.84 -0.58
N ARG A 296 0.83 -4.40 -1.40
CA ARG A 296 0.03 -3.18 -1.16
C ARG A 296 0.86 -1.91 -0.85
N GLY A 297 2.03 -1.77 -1.47
CA GLY A 297 2.91 -0.61 -1.26
C GLY A 297 3.89 -0.77 -0.10
N VAL A 298 3.88 -1.92 0.59
CA VAL A 298 4.91 -2.28 1.58
C VAL A 298 5.95 -3.15 0.90
N MET A 299 7.21 -2.73 0.92
CA MET A 299 8.36 -3.50 0.45
C MET A 299 8.89 -4.32 1.62
N LEU A 300 8.57 -5.61 1.63
CA LEU A 300 8.82 -6.50 2.75
C LEU A 300 10.07 -7.35 2.48
N ALA A 301 11.14 -7.09 3.22
CA ALA A 301 12.34 -7.93 3.26
C ALA A 301 12.03 -9.23 4.02
N GLY A 302 12.52 -10.36 3.49
CA GLY A 302 12.38 -11.66 4.12
C GLY A 302 13.63 -12.00 4.92
N GLY A 303 13.59 -11.76 6.23
CA GLY A 303 14.68 -12.08 7.15
C GLY A 303 15.91 -11.21 6.98
N ASP A 304 17.05 -11.82 7.24
CA ASP A 304 18.37 -11.18 7.17
C ASP A 304 18.84 -11.06 5.71
N PRO A 305 19.73 -10.11 5.41
CA PRO A 305 20.43 -10.12 4.13
C PRO A 305 21.21 -11.43 3.95
N VAL A 306 21.16 -12.00 2.75
CA VAL A 306 21.89 -13.21 2.38
C VAL A 306 23.30 -12.84 1.98
N GLY A 307 24.32 -13.41 2.62
CA GLY A 307 25.73 -13.24 2.25
C GLY A 307 26.59 -12.76 3.40
N ASP A 308 27.72 -12.14 3.06
CA ASP A 308 28.71 -11.65 4.01
C ASP A 308 28.15 -10.51 4.87
N VAL A 309 28.22 -10.66 6.20
CA VAL A 309 27.70 -9.69 7.19
C VAL A 309 28.32 -8.31 7.01
N GLU A 310 29.59 -8.24 6.62
CA GLU A 310 30.27 -6.95 6.36
C GLU A 310 29.66 -6.20 5.17
N ALA A 311 29.05 -6.92 4.23
CA ALA A 311 28.41 -6.34 3.04
C ALA A 311 26.90 -6.08 3.23
N TRP A 312 26.30 -6.47 4.35
CA TRP A 312 24.88 -6.25 4.65
C TRP A 312 24.46 -4.77 4.59
N PRO A 313 25.22 -3.80 5.16
CA PRO A 313 24.84 -2.39 5.09
C PRO A 313 24.61 -1.89 3.66
N GLY A 314 25.50 -2.27 2.73
CA GLY A 314 25.36 -1.88 1.32
C GLY A 314 24.16 -2.52 0.61
N ALA A 315 23.73 -3.72 1.02
CA ALA A 315 22.51 -4.32 0.50
C ALA A 315 21.26 -3.64 1.07
N ILE A 316 21.28 -3.29 2.36
CA ILE A 316 20.20 -2.58 3.06
C ILE A 316 20.01 -1.17 2.49
N GLU A 317 21.10 -0.44 2.26
CA GLU A 317 21.05 0.90 1.63
C GLU A 317 20.35 0.84 0.27
N ARG A 318 20.76 -0.10 -0.59
CA ARG A 318 20.13 -0.30 -1.90
C ARG A 318 18.67 -0.71 -1.81
N PHE A 319 18.30 -1.51 -0.81
CA PHE A 319 16.90 -1.84 -0.53
C PHE A 319 16.09 -0.60 -0.13
N MET A 320 16.66 0.28 0.70
CA MET A 320 16.02 1.54 1.10
C MET A 320 15.93 2.53 -0.06
N ASP A 321 16.93 2.60 -0.94
CA ASP A 321 16.88 3.38 -2.18
C ASP A 321 15.74 2.92 -3.09
N GLU A 322 15.61 1.61 -3.27
CA GLU A 322 14.55 1.00 -4.08
C GLU A 322 13.16 1.32 -3.52
N ALA A 323 13.02 1.27 -2.19
CA ALA A 323 11.80 1.66 -1.47
C ALA A 323 11.49 3.15 -1.67
N ARG A 324 12.47 4.03 -1.45
CA ARG A 324 12.33 5.50 -1.62
C ARG A 324 11.96 5.87 -3.04
N ALA A 325 12.63 5.29 -4.04
CA ALA A 325 12.43 5.59 -5.45
C ALA A 325 11.00 5.28 -5.92
N ARG A 326 10.30 4.35 -5.26
CA ARG A 326 8.93 3.91 -5.61
C ARG A 326 7.90 4.27 -4.54
N SER A 327 8.28 5.05 -3.54
CA SER A 327 7.46 5.35 -2.35
C SER A 327 6.83 4.12 -1.71
N TRP A 328 7.61 3.04 -1.60
CA TRP A 328 7.20 1.88 -0.83
C TRP A 328 7.59 2.06 0.64
N THR A 329 6.72 1.62 1.53
CA THR A 329 7.03 1.55 2.96
C THR A 329 7.92 0.33 3.19
N PRO A 330 9.18 0.49 3.62
CA PRO A 330 10.04 -0.65 3.93
C PRO A 330 9.57 -1.35 5.20
N ALA A 331 9.67 -2.66 5.23
CA ALA A 331 9.45 -3.48 6.41
C ALA A 331 10.30 -4.75 6.33
N VAL A 332 10.64 -5.32 7.48
CA VAL A 332 11.43 -6.57 7.58
C VAL A 332 10.62 -7.58 8.37
N MET A 333 10.56 -8.82 7.90
CA MET A 333 9.87 -9.90 8.63
C MET A 333 10.82 -11.07 8.90
N GLY A 334 10.90 -11.49 10.17
CA GLY A 334 11.65 -12.68 10.56
C GLY A 334 13.16 -12.51 10.47
N CYS A 335 13.70 -11.31 10.75
CA CYS A 335 15.14 -11.12 10.92
C CYS A 335 15.60 -11.75 12.23
N SER A 336 16.86 -12.22 12.25
CA SER A 336 17.51 -12.68 13.47
C SER A 336 17.83 -11.51 14.41
N GLU A 337 18.38 -11.81 15.58
CA GLU A 337 18.87 -10.79 16.50
C GLU A 337 20.05 -10.00 15.91
N ALA A 338 20.98 -10.66 15.22
CA ALA A 338 22.09 -9.98 14.54
C ALA A 338 21.57 -9.09 13.39
N GLY A 339 20.63 -9.63 12.60
CA GLY A 339 19.96 -8.86 11.54
C GLY A 339 19.21 -7.65 12.08
N ARG A 340 18.51 -7.80 13.21
CA ARG A 340 17.79 -6.71 13.90
C ARG A 340 18.73 -5.55 14.21
N GLU A 341 19.91 -5.82 14.76
CA GLU A 341 20.87 -4.77 15.11
C GLU A 341 21.37 -4.00 13.90
N VAL A 342 21.69 -4.72 12.82
CA VAL A 342 22.11 -4.10 11.56
C VAL A 342 20.97 -3.29 10.95
N TRP A 343 19.76 -3.86 10.83
CA TRP A 343 18.60 -3.14 10.31
C TRP A 343 18.29 -1.88 11.12
N ALA A 344 18.27 -1.96 12.45
CA ALA A 344 18.01 -0.82 13.32
C ALA A 344 19.07 0.27 13.16
N ARG A 345 20.36 -0.10 13.09
CA ARG A 345 21.47 0.85 12.91
C ARG A 345 21.42 1.55 11.54
N GLU A 346 21.20 0.80 10.47
CA GLU A 346 21.27 1.33 9.09
C GLU A 346 20.00 2.10 8.69
N THR A 347 18.84 1.78 9.28
CA THR A 347 17.54 2.32 8.83
C THR A 347 16.75 3.09 9.87
N GLY A 348 17.08 2.93 11.16
CA GLY A 348 16.28 3.47 12.26
C GLY A 348 14.94 2.76 12.45
N LEU A 349 14.74 1.58 11.86
CA LEU A 349 13.53 0.77 12.07
C LEU A 349 13.48 0.20 13.49
N ASP A 350 12.30 0.28 14.09
CA ASP A 350 12.01 -0.40 15.35
C ASP A 350 11.72 -1.89 15.11
N ALA A 351 12.16 -2.72 16.04
CA ALA A 351 11.98 -4.16 15.97
C ALA A 351 10.96 -4.64 17.00
N LEU A 352 10.06 -5.53 16.58
CA LEU A 352 9.06 -6.15 17.43
C LEU A 352 9.31 -7.66 17.51
N PRO A 353 9.38 -8.26 18.71
CA PRO A 353 9.59 -9.70 18.85
C PRO A 353 8.38 -10.45 18.29
N LEU A 354 8.61 -11.33 17.30
CA LEU A 354 7.57 -12.11 16.64
C LEU A 354 7.37 -13.49 17.28
N GLY A 355 8.46 -14.10 17.75
CA GLY A 355 8.51 -15.42 18.37
C GLY A 355 9.89 -16.04 18.22
N ASP A 356 10.06 -17.21 18.85
CA ASP A 356 11.35 -17.90 18.91
C ASP A 356 11.44 -19.04 17.89
N GLU A 357 12.63 -19.23 17.33
CA GLU A 357 12.95 -20.41 16.52
C GLU A 357 13.50 -21.53 17.40
N ALA A 358 12.89 -22.71 17.32
CA ALA A 358 13.40 -23.91 17.98
C ALA A 358 14.56 -24.51 17.17
N VAL A 359 15.78 -24.13 17.53
CA VAL A 359 17.02 -24.68 16.94
C VAL A 359 17.46 -25.91 17.72
N VAL A 360 17.78 -27.00 17.01
CA VAL A 360 18.33 -28.23 17.59
C VAL A 360 19.74 -28.42 17.07
N ASP A 361 20.72 -28.42 17.97
CA ASP A 361 22.08 -28.83 17.64
C ASP A 361 22.11 -30.34 17.39
N VAL A 362 22.34 -30.72 16.15
CA VAL A 362 22.30 -32.13 15.72
C VAL A 362 23.52 -32.90 16.23
N ALA A 363 24.66 -32.25 16.42
CA ALA A 363 25.89 -32.92 16.88
C ALA A 363 25.72 -33.44 18.32
N ASP A 364 25.08 -32.64 19.16
CA ASP A 364 24.84 -32.95 20.57
C ASP A 364 23.48 -33.63 20.82
N PHE A 365 22.63 -33.72 19.79
CA PHE A 365 21.31 -34.32 19.90
C PHE A 365 21.39 -35.84 20.10
N SER A 366 21.04 -36.30 21.29
CA SER A 366 20.81 -37.72 21.56
C SER A 366 19.34 -37.99 21.88
N PRO A 367 18.71 -38.96 21.19
CA PRO A 367 17.38 -39.42 21.57
C PRO A 367 17.41 -40.26 22.85
N ALA A 368 18.59 -40.57 23.42
CA ALA A 368 18.73 -41.26 24.69
C ALA A 368 18.37 -40.34 25.88
N GLY A 369 18.19 -40.92 27.08
CA GLY A 369 17.93 -40.13 28.30
C GLY A 369 16.46 -39.95 28.68
N ARG A 370 16.20 -39.42 29.87
CA ARG A 370 14.85 -39.36 30.48
C ARG A 370 13.93 -38.34 29.81
N SER A 371 14.44 -37.17 29.44
CA SER A 371 13.68 -36.08 28.81
C SER A 371 13.07 -36.49 27.46
N MET A 372 13.77 -37.33 26.67
CA MET A 372 13.32 -37.80 25.36
C MET A 372 12.34 -38.99 25.40
N ARG A 373 11.95 -39.50 26.59
CA ARG A 373 11.07 -40.67 26.73
C ARG A 373 9.76 -40.54 25.95
N THR A 374 9.15 -39.35 25.98
CA THR A 374 7.88 -39.09 25.29
C THR A 374 8.05 -39.12 23.77
N ALA A 375 9.11 -38.52 23.24
CA ALA A 375 9.40 -38.53 21.81
C ALA A 375 9.68 -39.96 21.33
N ARG A 376 10.54 -40.72 22.05
CA ARG A 376 10.83 -42.13 21.74
C ARG A 376 9.58 -43.00 21.69
N ARG A 377 8.69 -42.90 22.69
CA ARG A 377 7.43 -43.67 22.71
C ARG A 377 6.53 -43.37 21.51
N ARG A 378 6.52 -42.11 21.02
CA ARG A 378 5.77 -41.72 19.82
C ARG A 378 6.38 -42.30 18.55
N VAL A 379 7.71 -42.22 18.41
CA VAL A 379 8.44 -42.81 17.28
C VAL A 379 8.19 -44.31 17.20
N GLN A 380 8.39 -45.04 18.30
CA GLN A 380 8.15 -46.48 18.34
C GLN A 380 6.70 -46.87 17.99
N ARG A 381 5.72 -46.04 18.35
CA ARG A 381 4.32 -46.28 17.98
C ARG A 381 4.12 -46.16 16.46
N ILE A 382 4.72 -45.15 15.84
CA ILE A 382 4.65 -44.92 14.40
C ILE A 382 5.38 -46.05 13.64
N GLU A 383 6.51 -46.50 14.15
CA GLU A 383 7.26 -47.64 13.58
C GLU A 383 6.49 -48.96 13.70
N ARG A 384 5.89 -49.25 14.85
CA ARG A 384 5.02 -50.43 15.03
C ARG A 384 3.80 -50.43 14.11
N ALA A 385 3.35 -49.26 13.68
CA ALA A 385 2.29 -49.12 12.68
C ALA A 385 2.79 -49.28 11.23
N GLY A 386 4.07 -49.62 11.02
CA GLY A 386 4.65 -49.91 9.70
C GLY A 386 5.09 -48.69 8.90
N HIS A 387 5.09 -47.49 9.50
CA HIS A 387 5.55 -46.29 8.81
C HIS A 387 7.07 -46.26 8.66
N ARG A 388 7.54 -45.81 7.48
CA ARG A 388 8.96 -45.64 7.16
C ARG A 388 9.23 -44.21 6.70
N ILE A 389 10.40 -43.68 7.06
CA ILE A 389 10.89 -42.38 6.62
C ILE A 389 12.02 -42.61 5.60
N ARG A 390 11.99 -41.87 4.49
CA ARG A 390 13.05 -41.87 3.48
C ARG A 390 13.41 -40.44 3.13
N VAL A 391 14.70 -40.13 3.11
CA VAL A 391 15.24 -38.84 2.65
C VAL A 391 15.84 -39.06 1.27
N ARG A 392 15.39 -38.32 0.27
CA ARG A 392 15.82 -38.42 -1.13
C ARG A 392 16.09 -37.04 -1.68
N ARG A 393 17.04 -36.91 -2.62
CA ARG A 393 17.28 -35.64 -3.30
C ARG A 393 16.18 -35.44 -4.35
N LEU A 394 15.87 -34.18 -4.66
CA LEU A 394 14.82 -33.84 -5.63
C LEU A 394 15.09 -34.46 -7.01
N ARG A 395 16.36 -34.59 -7.40
CA ARG A 395 16.79 -35.19 -8.67
C ARG A 395 16.55 -36.71 -8.75
N ASP A 396 16.35 -37.37 -7.61
CA ASP A 396 16.20 -38.82 -7.56
C ASP A 396 14.73 -39.25 -7.78
N PHE A 397 13.79 -38.30 -7.85
CA PHE A 397 12.36 -38.59 -8.04
C PHE A 397 12.03 -38.84 -9.51
N GLY A 398 11.23 -39.89 -9.78
CA GLY A 398 10.67 -40.12 -11.12
C GLY A 398 9.56 -39.12 -11.46
N GLU A 399 9.17 -39.00 -12.72
CA GLU A 399 8.26 -37.94 -13.18
C GLU A 399 6.89 -37.90 -12.48
N ALA A 400 6.34 -39.06 -12.09
CA ALA A 400 5.02 -39.17 -11.47
C ALA A 400 5.01 -38.92 -9.95
N GLU A 401 6.14 -39.05 -9.26
CA GLU A 401 6.20 -38.96 -7.80
C GLU A 401 5.98 -37.52 -7.26
N PRO A 402 6.58 -36.46 -7.83
CA PRO A 402 6.34 -35.08 -7.40
C PRO A 402 4.86 -34.70 -7.44
N GLU A 403 4.12 -35.18 -8.45
CA GLU A 403 2.70 -34.88 -8.60
C GLU A 403 1.84 -35.57 -7.54
N ARG A 404 2.20 -36.81 -7.16
CA ARG A 404 1.57 -37.49 -6.01
C ARG A 404 1.84 -36.74 -4.70
N ILE A 405 3.07 -36.24 -4.51
CA ILE A 405 3.44 -35.47 -3.31
C ILE A 405 2.66 -34.15 -3.26
N ARG A 406 2.48 -33.47 -4.40
CA ARG A 406 1.66 -32.24 -4.49
C ARG A 406 0.22 -32.52 -4.10
N ARG A 407 -0.42 -33.53 -4.70
CA ARG A 407 -1.80 -33.94 -4.37
C ARG A 407 -1.98 -34.29 -2.90
N ALA A 408 -1.05 -35.04 -2.32
CA ALA A 408 -1.08 -35.38 -0.89
C ALA A 408 -0.92 -34.13 0.00
N ALA A 409 -0.05 -33.19 -0.39
CA ALA A 409 0.11 -31.93 0.31
C ALA A 409 -1.14 -31.06 0.22
N ASP A 410 -1.83 -31.05 -0.92
CA ASP A 410 -3.08 -30.33 -1.17
C ASP A 410 -4.24 -30.87 -0.35
N ALA A 411 -4.42 -32.20 -0.34
CA ALA A 411 -5.44 -32.86 0.46
C ALA A 411 -5.30 -32.56 1.97
N ARG A 412 -4.08 -32.25 2.44
CA ARG A 412 -3.81 -31.89 3.84
C ARG A 412 -4.12 -30.41 4.16
N ARG A 413 -4.37 -29.55 3.17
CA ARG A 413 -4.63 -28.11 3.41
C ARG A 413 -6.06 -27.93 3.93
N ARG A 414 -6.22 -27.39 5.14
CA ARG A 414 -7.53 -27.01 5.72
C ARG A 414 -8.12 -25.71 5.16
N THR A 415 -7.29 -24.85 4.59
CA THR A 415 -7.68 -23.57 3.97
C THR A 415 -7.13 -23.56 2.54
N GLY A 416 -7.98 -23.42 1.52
CA GLY A 416 -7.63 -23.57 0.11
C GLY A 416 -6.65 -22.54 -0.50
N ALA A 417 -6.00 -21.69 0.31
CA ALA A 417 -5.07 -20.66 -0.16
C ALA A 417 -3.63 -20.93 0.30
N GLU A 418 -2.66 -20.78 -0.61
CA GLU A 418 -1.24 -20.82 -0.31
C GLU A 418 -0.79 -19.52 0.40
N ARG A 419 0.02 -19.64 1.47
CA ARG A 419 0.55 -18.47 2.20
C ARG A 419 1.94 -18.11 1.64
N GLY A 420 2.12 -16.85 1.23
CA GLY A 420 3.41 -16.30 0.75
C GLY A 420 4.28 -15.70 1.87
N LEU A 421 5.54 -15.37 1.54
CA LEU A 421 6.58 -14.73 2.38
C LEU A 421 7.18 -15.53 3.56
N SER A 422 6.41 -16.41 4.20
CA SER A 422 6.93 -17.34 5.23
C SER A 422 6.71 -18.81 4.77
N PRO A 423 7.24 -19.85 5.44
CA PRO A 423 7.49 -21.15 4.81
C PRO A 423 6.20 -21.87 4.37
N ARG A 424 5.88 -21.81 3.07
CA ARG A 424 5.35 -22.92 2.24
C ARG A 424 5.20 -22.50 0.77
N ARG A 425 6.19 -22.92 -0.05
CA ARG A 425 6.32 -23.05 -1.53
C ARG A 425 5.63 -22.06 -2.51
N PRO A 426 6.16 -21.95 -3.75
CA PRO A 426 5.76 -20.93 -4.73
C PRO A 426 4.49 -21.31 -5.50
N ALA A 427 3.66 -20.30 -5.77
CA ALA A 427 2.46 -20.41 -6.58
C ALA A 427 2.81 -20.72 -8.04
N SER A 428 2.51 -21.94 -8.48
CA SER A 428 2.38 -22.25 -9.90
C SER A 428 1.12 -23.09 -10.09
N ALA A 429 0.01 -22.43 -10.34
CA ALA A 429 -1.19 -23.05 -10.89
C ALA A 429 -1.81 -22.12 -11.92
N THR A 430 -1.48 -22.40 -13.18
CA THR A 430 -2.26 -22.03 -14.36
C THR A 430 -3.72 -22.36 -14.09
N ARG A 431 -4.61 -21.35 -14.18
CA ARG A 431 -6.06 -21.56 -14.13
C ARG A 431 -6.45 -22.53 -15.25
N ARG A 432 -6.78 -23.77 -14.91
CA ARG A 432 -7.74 -24.57 -15.65
C ARG A 432 -8.98 -24.70 -14.78
N THR A 433 -10.04 -24.07 -15.26
CA THR A 433 -11.43 -24.30 -14.85
C THR A 433 -11.73 -25.79 -14.89
N ALA A 434 -12.12 -26.34 -13.74
CA ALA A 434 -12.70 -27.67 -13.65
C ALA A 434 -14.01 -27.55 -12.85
N THR A 435 -15.09 -27.36 -13.61
CA THR A 435 -16.44 -27.82 -13.25
C THR A 435 -16.41 -29.33 -13.09
N ALA A 436 -16.75 -29.84 -11.91
CA ALA A 436 -17.24 -31.22 -11.76
C ALA A 436 -18.03 -31.38 -10.45
N SER A 437 -19.29 -31.76 -10.66
CA SER A 437 -20.31 -32.31 -9.79
C SER A 437 -19.82 -33.32 -8.74
N SER A 438 -20.33 -33.18 -7.51
CA SER A 438 -20.29 -34.18 -6.45
C SER A 438 -21.28 -35.33 -6.69
N PRO A 439 -20.94 -36.57 -6.33
CA PRO A 439 -21.92 -37.58 -5.91
C PRO A 439 -21.74 -37.98 -4.42
N PRO A 440 -22.72 -38.67 -3.81
CA PRO A 440 -23.00 -38.58 -2.38
C PRO A 440 -22.10 -39.46 -1.51
N ARG A 441 -21.89 -38.96 -0.28
CA ARG A 441 -21.24 -39.66 0.83
C ARG A 441 -22.12 -40.81 1.32
N THR A 442 -21.57 -42.02 1.34
CA THR A 442 -22.01 -43.07 2.26
C THR A 442 -21.25 -42.94 3.58
N GLU A 443 -22.03 -42.84 4.64
CA GLU A 443 -21.62 -42.61 6.01
C GLU A 443 -21.24 -43.97 6.65
N VAL A 444 -19.97 -44.15 7.01
CA VAL A 444 -19.56 -45.26 7.89
C VAL A 444 -19.15 -44.68 9.23
N LYS A 445 -19.98 -44.99 10.22
CA LYS A 445 -19.94 -44.56 11.62
C LYS A 445 -18.81 -45.30 12.35
N GLY A 446 -17.64 -44.67 12.47
CA GLY A 446 -16.51 -45.16 13.27
C GLY A 446 -16.04 -44.09 14.24
N ARG A 447 -16.32 -44.28 15.53
CA ARG A 447 -15.91 -43.37 16.63
C ARG A 447 -14.38 -43.20 16.65
N HIS A 448 -13.90 -42.00 16.37
CA HIS A 448 -12.57 -41.57 16.80
C HIS A 448 -12.68 -40.30 17.64
N THR A 449 -12.38 -40.49 18.91
CA THR A 449 -12.21 -39.49 19.96
C THR A 449 -11.23 -38.41 19.52
N ALA A 450 -11.73 -37.18 19.41
CA ALA A 450 -10.92 -35.98 19.31
C ALA A 450 -10.33 -35.65 20.69
N ALA A 451 -9.03 -35.87 20.86
CA ALA A 451 -8.29 -35.30 21.98
C ALA A 451 -7.75 -33.93 21.57
N GLN A 452 -8.48 -32.88 21.93
CA GLN A 452 -7.90 -31.55 22.15
C GLN A 452 -6.89 -31.65 23.30
N ALA A 453 -5.68 -31.15 23.09
CA ALA A 453 -4.77 -30.81 24.17
C ALA A 453 -4.11 -29.48 23.83
N GLY A 454 -4.83 -28.40 24.16
CA GLY A 454 -4.21 -27.14 24.50
C GLY A 454 -3.74 -27.22 25.95
N ARG A 455 -2.48 -26.88 26.19
CA ARG A 455 -2.05 -26.32 27.47
C ARG A 455 -0.71 -25.60 27.25
N TRP A 456 -0.81 -24.28 27.30
CA TRP A 456 0.27 -23.32 27.44
C TRP A 456 0.94 -23.53 28.79
N TRP A 457 2.27 -23.46 28.87
CA TRP A 457 2.99 -23.43 30.14
C TRP A 457 3.11 -21.97 30.61
N PRO A 458 2.83 -21.66 31.90
CA PRO A 458 3.26 -20.43 32.53
C PRO A 458 4.67 -20.63 33.12
N THR A 459 5.59 -19.72 32.83
CA THR A 459 6.84 -19.60 33.59
C THR A 459 6.70 -18.44 34.56
N ASP A 460 6.29 -18.73 35.79
CA ASP A 460 6.49 -17.84 36.92
C ASP A 460 7.98 -17.78 37.25
N GLY A 461 8.60 -16.62 36.99
CA GLY A 461 9.93 -16.31 37.47
C GLY A 461 9.90 -15.95 38.95
N ARG A 462 10.20 -16.92 39.82
CA ARG A 462 10.78 -16.64 41.14
C ARG A 462 12.21 -17.16 41.16
N THR A 463 13.13 -16.21 41.26
CA THR A 463 14.53 -16.39 41.67
C THR A 463 14.63 -17.10 43.02
N PRO A 464 15.67 -17.91 43.22
CA PRO A 464 16.34 -17.95 44.51
C PRO A 464 17.79 -17.47 44.36
N SER A 465 18.11 -16.40 45.07
CA SER A 465 19.49 -16.11 45.48
C SER A 465 19.90 -17.13 46.55
N ARG A 466 21.13 -17.62 46.46
CA ARG A 466 21.95 -17.96 47.63
C ARG A 466 23.42 -18.05 47.19
N ALA A 467 24.22 -17.18 47.80
CA ALA A 467 25.67 -17.13 47.71
C ALA A 467 26.33 -18.32 48.42
N PRO A 468 27.58 -18.69 48.08
CA PRO A 468 28.38 -19.61 48.86
C PRO A 468 29.18 -18.87 49.94
N THR A 469 29.10 -19.36 51.18
CA THR A 469 30.07 -19.08 52.24
C THR A 469 31.24 -20.05 52.16
N ALA A 470 32.42 -19.50 52.43
CA ALA A 470 33.72 -20.15 52.40
C ALA A 470 33.92 -21.24 53.47
N THR A 471 34.77 -22.20 53.12
CA THR A 471 35.96 -22.62 53.88
C THR A 471 37.05 -22.95 52.88
#